data_AF-G9L425-F1
#
_entry.id   AF-G9L425-F1
#
_cell.length_a   1.000
_cell.length_b   1.000
_cell.length_c   1.000
_cell.angle_alpha   90.00
_cell.angle_beta   90.00
_cell.angle_gamma   90.00
#
_symmetry.space_group_name_H-M   'P 1'
#
loop_
_entity.id
_entity.type
_entity.pdbx_description
1 polymer ?
#
loop_
_entity_poly.entity_id
_entity_poly.type
_entity_poly.pdbx_seq_one_letter_code
_entity_poly.pdbx_strand_id
1 'polypeptide(L)' 'RLLQFTTGSSQLPPGGFAALCPSFQIIAAPTHSTLPTAHTCFNQLCLPTYDSYEEVHRMLQLAISEGCEGFGML' A
#
# COMPACT_ATOMS: atom_id res chain seq x y z
N ARG A 1 -1.37 -4.08 -8.80
CA ARG A 1 -2.34 -3.50 -7.84
C ARG A 1 -1.64 -2.78 -6.68
N LEU A 2 -0.56 -3.31 -6.09
CA LEU A 2 0.21 -2.61 -5.04
C LEU A 2 0.58 -1.17 -5.41
N LEU A 3 1.11 -0.94 -6.62
CA LEU A 3 1.47 0.42 -7.06
C LEU A 3 0.28 1.38 -7.01
N GLN A 4 -0.89 0.96 -7.47
CA GLN A 4 -2.10 1.79 -7.42
C GLN A 4 -2.60 1.99 -5.99
N PHE A 5 -2.52 0.95 -5.16
CA PHE A 5 -2.87 1.04 -3.74
C PHE A 5 -2.02 2.10 -3.02
N THR A 6 -0.72 2.18 -3.33
CA THR A 6 0.21 3.05 -2.61
C THR A 6 0.46 4.40 -3.25
N THR A 7 0.24 4.55 -4.56
CA THR A 7 0.52 5.79 -5.31
C THR A 7 -0.72 6.40 -5.95
N GLY A 8 -1.87 5.71 -5.93
CA GLY A 8 -3.07 6.10 -6.66
C GLY A 8 -3.01 5.86 -8.17
N SER A 9 -1.85 5.45 -8.71
CA SER A 9 -1.62 5.21 -10.14
C SER A 9 -1.26 3.76 -10.42
N SER A 10 -1.81 3.19 -11.49
CA SER A 10 -1.40 1.87 -11.99
C SER A 10 -0.10 1.91 -12.80
N GLN A 11 0.45 3.11 -13.05
CA GLN A 11 1.62 3.35 -13.90
C GLN A 11 2.66 4.23 -13.20
N LEU A 12 3.94 3.93 -13.47
CA LEU A 12 5.06 4.74 -13.03
C LEU A 12 5.30 5.92 -14.00
N PRO A 13 5.91 7.01 -13.52
CA PRO A 13 6.38 8.09 -14.39
C PRO A 13 7.52 7.61 -15.34
N PRO A 14 7.75 8.30 -16.47
CA PRO A 14 8.95 8.11 -17.28
C PRO A 14 10.20 8.38 -16.42
N GLY A 15 10.94 7.31 -16.08
CA GLY A 15 12.00 7.35 -15.06
C GLY A 15 11.81 6.35 -13.91
N GLY A 16 10.65 5.66 -13.86
CA GLY A 16 10.39 4.59 -12.90
C GLY A 16 10.23 5.09 -11.46
N PHE A 17 10.51 4.21 -10.49
CA PHE A 17 10.39 4.53 -9.06
C PHE A 17 11.28 5.69 -8.61
N ALA A 18 12.45 5.87 -9.25
CA ALA A 18 13.37 6.95 -8.94
C ALA A 18 12.78 8.35 -9.23
N ALA A 19 11.77 8.41 -10.11
CA ALA A 19 11.08 9.65 -10.46
C ALA A 19 9.78 9.86 -9.64
N LEU A 20 9.45 8.99 -8.68
CA LEU A 20 8.36 9.25 -7.74
C LEU A 20 8.77 10.36 -6.76
N CYS A 21 7.94 11.40 -6.68
CA CYS A 21 8.11 12.50 -5.74
C CYS A 21 6.80 12.73 -4.99
N PRO A 22 6.74 12.48 -3.68
CA PRO A 22 7.80 11.90 -2.83
C PRO A 22 8.14 10.44 -3.19
N SER A 23 9.29 9.93 -2.75
CA SER A 23 9.72 8.55 -3.06
C SER A 23 8.81 7.52 -2.39
N PHE A 24 8.72 6.33 -3.01
CA PHE A 24 7.97 5.22 -2.43
C PHE A 24 8.60 4.77 -1.10
N GLN A 25 7.77 4.66 -0.06
CA GLN A 25 8.22 4.37 1.30
C GLN A 25 7.36 3.29 1.95
N ILE A 26 7.99 2.46 2.77
CA ILE A 26 7.33 1.51 3.67
C ILE A 26 7.65 1.94 5.09
N ILE A 27 6.62 2.19 5.89
CA ILE A 27 6.77 2.54 7.30
C ILE A 27 6.06 1.54 8.20
N ALA A 28 6.51 1.45 9.45
CA ALA A 28 5.79 0.71 10.47
C ALA A 28 4.58 1.51 10.97
N ALA A 29 3.42 0.86 11.04
CA ALA A 29 2.24 1.37 11.72
C ALA A 29 2.26 0.94 13.20
N PRO A 30 1.82 1.78 14.14
CA PRO A 30 1.79 1.45 15.56
C PRO A 30 0.57 0.56 15.91
N THR A 31 0.29 -0.45 15.10
CA THR A 31 -0.83 -1.39 15.24
C THR A 31 -0.34 -2.82 14.99
N HIS A 32 -1.06 -3.81 15.53
CA HIS A 32 -0.78 -5.24 15.36
C HIS A 32 -1.97 -5.92 14.69
N SER A 33 -1.71 -6.82 13.75
CA SER A 33 -2.73 -7.65 13.09
C SER A 33 -3.88 -6.90 12.38
N THR A 34 -3.73 -5.60 12.09
CA THR A 34 -4.72 -4.83 11.31
C THR A 34 -4.43 -4.89 9.81
N LEU A 35 -5.30 -4.35 8.97
CA LEU A 35 -5.00 -4.17 7.55
C LEU A 35 -3.89 -3.13 7.35
N PRO A 36 -2.96 -3.33 6.38
CA PRO A 36 -2.09 -2.27 5.90
C PRO A 36 -2.88 -1.10 5.35
N THR A 37 -2.35 0.10 5.53
CA THR A 37 -2.92 1.32 4.95
C THR A 37 -1.93 1.97 4.00
N ALA A 38 -2.44 2.85 3.13
CA ALA A 38 -1.60 3.61 2.22
C ALA A 38 -1.94 5.09 2.28
N HIS A 39 -0.91 5.93 2.14
CA HIS A 39 -1.06 7.36 1.93
C HIS A 39 -0.57 7.69 0.52
N THR A 40 -1.50 7.72 -0.42
CA THR A 40 -1.21 7.87 -1.85
C THR A 40 -0.54 9.20 -2.19
N CYS A 41 -0.91 10.29 -1.50
CA CYS A 41 -0.24 11.59 -1.64
C CYS A 41 1.27 11.53 -1.32
N PHE A 42 1.68 10.54 -0.52
CA PHE A 42 3.06 10.39 -0.05
C PHE A 42 3.76 9.13 -0.60
N ASN A 43 3.11 8.39 -1.49
CA ASN A 43 3.61 7.11 -2.00
C ASN A 43 4.00 6.13 -0.88
N GLN A 44 3.22 6.09 0.21
CA GLN A 44 3.62 5.44 1.46
C GLN A 44 2.72 4.25 1.79
N LEU A 45 3.34 3.10 2.09
CA LEU A 45 2.70 1.91 2.64
C LEU A 45 2.97 1.84 4.14
N CYS A 46 1.91 1.79 4.95
CA CYS A 46 1.98 1.62 6.39
C CYS A 46 1.71 0.16 6.74
N LEU A 47 2.75 -0.54 7.21
CA LEU A 47 2.68 -1.95 7.60
C LEU A 47 2.56 -2.08 9.13
N PRO A 48 1.45 -2.65 9.63
CA PRO A 48 1.34 -3.14 11.00
C PRO A 48 2.38 -4.21 11.31
N THR A 49 2.53 -4.53 12.59
CA THR A 49 3.27 -5.72 13.02
C THR A 49 2.41 -6.97 12.84
N TYR A 50 3.06 -8.06 12.44
CA TYR A 50 2.47 -9.38 12.21
C TYR A 50 3.40 -10.45 12.76
N ASP A 51 2.84 -11.59 13.14
CA ASP A 51 3.59 -12.66 13.79
C ASP A 51 4.30 -13.58 12.78
N SER A 52 3.92 -13.49 11.50
CA SER A 52 4.49 -14.29 10.41
C SER A 52 4.46 -13.57 9.07
N TYR A 53 5.31 -14.03 8.14
CA TYR A 53 5.29 -13.54 6.75
C TYR A 53 3.97 -13.89 6.05
N GLU A 54 3.41 -15.06 6.36
CA GLU A 54 2.15 -15.56 5.83
C GLU A 54 1.00 -14.60 6.17
N GLU A 55 0.98 -14.07 7.40
CA GLU A 55 0.03 -13.03 7.81
C GLU A 55 0.25 -11.71 7.07
N VAL A 56 1.50 -11.24 6.94
CA VAL A 56 1.82 -10.04 6.16
C VAL A 56 1.26 -10.19 4.75
N HIS A 57 1.57 -11.31 4.09
CA HIS A 57 1.15 -11.56 2.72
C HIS A 57 -0.37 -11.60 2.60
N ARG A 58 -1.06 -12.33 3.47
CA ARG A 58 -2.53 -12.43 3.48
C ARG A 58 -3.19 -11.06 3.69
N MET A 59 -2.74 -10.31 4.69
CA MET A 59 -3.33 -9.01 5.03
C MET A 59 -3.03 -7.95 3.96
N LEU A 60 -1.83 -7.97 3.38
CA LEU A 60 -1.45 -7.07 2.29
C LEU A 60 -2.25 -7.37 1.02
N GLN A 61 -2.42 -8.65 0.66
CA GLN A 61 -3.25 -9.03 -0.49
C GLN A 61 -4.69 -8.55 -0.31
N LEU A 62 -5.26 -8.73 0.89
CA LEU A 62 -6.60 -8.25 1.23
C LEU A 62 -6.70 -6.71 1.16
N ALA A 63 -5.76 -5.98 1.74
CA ALA A 63 -5.79 -4.51 1.68
C ALA A 63 -5.68 -3.98 0.23
N ILE A 64 -4.87 -4.64 -0.61
CA ILE A 64 -4.73 -4.27 -2.02
C ILE A 64 -5.99 -4.61 -2.82
N SER A 65 -6.66 -5.74 -2.55
CA SER A 65 -7.89 -6.10 -3.25
C SER A 65 -9.01 -5.11 -2.95
N GLU A 66 -9.28 -4.87 -1.66
CA GLU A 66 -10.39 -4.03 -1.22
C GLU A 66 -10.09 -2.53 -1.40
N GLY A 67 -8.84 -2.11 -1.16
CA GLY A 67 -8.45 -0.70 -1.17
C GLY A 67 -8.29 -0.09 -2.57
N CYS A 68 -8.10 -0.90 -3.61
CA CYS A 68 -7.96 -0.39 -4.98
C CYS A 68 -9.32 -0.09 -5.66
N GLU A 69 -10.42 -0.68 -5.19
CA GLU A 69 -11.73 -0.52 -5.83
C GLU A 69 -12.44 0.77 -5.40
N GLY A 70 -11.97 1.42 -4.33
CA GLY A 70 -12.60 2.62 -3.75
C GLY A 70 -13.94 2.30 -3.08
N PHE A 71 -14.37 3.12 -2.11
CA PHE A 71 -15.69 3.00 -1.47
C PHE A 71 -16.83 3.47 -2.41
N GLY A 72 -16.90 2.95 -3.63
CA GLY A 72 -17.75 3.43 -4.71
C GLY A 72 -18.52 2.37 -5.50
N MET A 73 -18.53 1.11 -5.06
CA MET A 73 -19.40 0.08 -5.65
C MET A 73 -20.39 -0.47 -4.62
N LEU A 74 -21.57 0.15 -4.58
CA LEU A 74 -22.85 -0.50 -4.35
C LEU A 74 -23.62 -0.49 -5.69
#